data_AF-A0A2S6AL88-F1
#
_entry.id   AF-A0A2S6AL88-F1
#
_cell.length_a   1.000
_cell.length_b   1.000
_cell.length_c   1.000
_cell.angle_alpha   90.00
_cell.angle_beta   90.00
_cell.angle_gamma   90.00
#
_symmetry.space_group_name_H-M   'P 1'
#
loop_
_entity.id
_entity.type
_entity.pdbx_description
1 polymer ?
#
loop_
_entity_poly.entity_id
_entity_poly.type
_entity_poly.pdbx_seq_one_letter_code
_entity_poly.pdbx_strand_id
1 'polypeptide(L)'
;MPERFAGKTFYTREEYEQINGTRLPPIPTEEERAAARAEWDEWARSTAPLPEGTPDYRSSPAYRDDLVGTEFEGWTTDPDTGEWRDAHGRPAYDSNGHRIRYPRDDTQPQERD
;
A
#
# COMPACT_ATOMS: atom_id res chain seq x y z
N MET A 1 9.65 19.69 -3.04
CA MET A 1 10.69 18.64 -3.02
C MET A 1 9.93 17.36 -2.72
N PRO A 2 9.96 16.37 -3.62
CA PRO A 2 9.18 15.15 -3.44
C PRO A 2 9.66 14.36 -2.22
N GLU A 3 8.71 13.73 -1.53
CA GLU A 3 8.99 12.93 -0.36
C GLU A 3 9.43 11.52 -0.79
N ARG A 4 10.51 11.00 -0.18
CA ARG A 4 10.95 9.62 -0.39
C ARG A 4 10.54 8.79 0.82
N PHE A 5 9.77 7.75 0.56
CA PHE A 5 9.29 6.83 1.58
C PHE A 5 9.23 5.43 0.97
N ALA A 6 9.73 4.42 1.67
CA ALA A 6 9.69 3.03 1.23
C ALA A 6 10.32 2.76 -0.15
N GLY A 7 11.41 3.46 -0.46
CA GLY A 7 12.07 3.37 -1.77
C GLY A 7 11.29 4.01 -2.93
N LYS A 8 10.08 4.52 -2.68
CA LYS A 8 9.22 5.18 -3.66
C LYS A 8 9.29 6.71 -3.49
N THR A 9 9.19 7.42 -4.60
CA THR A 9 9.15 8.89 -4.62
C THR A 9 7.71 9.36 -4.79
N PHE A 10 7.23 10.13 -3.84
CA PHE A 10 5.88 10.70 -3.83
C PHE A 10 5.95 12.17 -4.20
N TYR A 11 5.27 12.51 -5.30
CA TYR A 11 5.14 13.86 -5.80
C TYR A 11 3.82 14.46 -5.34
N THR A 12 3.80 15.76 -5.07
CA THR A 12 2.52 16.47 -5.02
C THR A 12 1.88 16.47 -6.40
N ARG A 13 0.58 16.77 -6.46
CA ARG A 13 -0.13 16.90 -7.74
C ARG A 13 0.57 17.88 -8.67
N GLU A 14 0.93 19.06 -8.17
CA GLU A 14 1.58 20.12 -8.93
C GLU A 14 2.96 19.68 -9.44
N GLU A 15 3.75 19.02 -8.59
CA GLU A 15 5.05 18.48 -8.97
C GLU A 15 4.93 17.40 -10.06
N TYR A 16 3.94 16.50 -9.94
CA TYR A 16 3.70 15.46 -10.93
C TYR A 16 3.25 16.04 -12.28
N GLU A 17 2.31 16.99 -12.26
CA GLU A 17 1.83 17.66 -13.48
C GLU A 17 2.95 18.46 -14.16
N GLN A 18 3.86 19.06 -13.40
CA GLN A 18 5.03 19.77 -13.91
C GLN A 18 6.07 18.83 -14.55
N ILE A 19 6.31 17.66 -13.96
CA ILE A 19 7.29 16.68 -14.46
C ILE A 19 6.77 15.94 -15.69
N ASN A 20 5.50 15.52 -15.68
CA ASN A 20 4.92 14.72 -16.75
C ASN A 20 4.20 15.54 -17.83
N GLY A 21 4.11 16.87 -17.67
CA GLY A 21 3.47 17.77 -18.64
C GLY A 21 1.99 17.46 -18.91
N THR A 22 1.35 16.69 -18.03
CA THR A 22 -0.04 16.24 -18.15
C THR A 22 -0.79 16.68 -16.92
N ARG A 23 -1.97 17.26 -17.12
CA ARG A 23 -2.86 17.65 -16.02
C ARG A 23 -3.62 16.41 -15.54
N LEU A 24 -3.56 16.13 -14.25
CA LEU A 24 -4.31 15.03 -13.67
C LEU A 24 -5.81 15.36 -13.70
N PRO A 25 -6.71 14.36 -13.65
CA PRO A 25 -8.13 14.60 -13.45
C PRO A 25 -8.37 15.26 -12.08
N PRO A 26 -9.41 16.10 -11.92
CA PRO A 26 -9.74 16.67 -10.62
C PRO A 26 -10.02 15.57 -9.59
N ILE A 27 -9.74 15.85 -8.32
CA ILE A 27 -10.11 14.93 -7.23
C ILE A 27 -11.64 14.92 -7.14
N PRO A 28 -12.29 13.74 -7.20
CA PRO A 28 -13.74 13.67 -7.14
C PRO A 28 -14.30 14.25 -5.84
N THR A 29 -15.41 14.96 -5.95
CA THR A 29 -16.19 15.47 -4.82
C THR A 29 -16.72 14.34 -3.95
N GLU A 30 -17.19 14.66 -2.74
CA GLU A 30 -17.79 13.63 -1.86
C GLU A 30 -19.06 13.01 -2.48
N GLU A 31 -19.87 13.82 -3.17
CA GLU A 31 -21.06 13.34 -3.87
C GLU A 31 -20.70 12.37 -5.01
N GLU A 32 -19.68 12.70 -5.82
CA GLU A 32 -19.19 11.80 -6.88
C GLU A 32 -18.59 10.52 -6.31
N ARG A 33 -17.87 10.60 -5.18
CA ARG A 33 -17.34 9.41 -4.48
C ARG A 33 -18.47 8.54 -3.92
N ALA A 34 -19.52 9.15 -3.39
CA ALA A 34 -20.69 8.44 -2.89
C ALA A 34 -21.48 7.75 -4.02
N ALA A 35 -21.66 8.44 -5.16
CA ALA A 35 -22.30 7.87 -6.34
C ALA A 35 -21.50 6.68 -6.90
N ALA A 36 -20.18 6.84 -7.06
CA ALA A 36 -19.30 5.74 -7.51
C ALA A 36 -19.34 4.54 -6.56
N ARG A 37 -19.43 4.78 -5.24
CA ARG A 37 -19.58 3.70 -4.25
C ARG A 37 -20.94 3.00 -4.38
N ALA A 38 -22.03 3.75 -4.58
CA ALA A 38 -23.35 3.17 -4.79
C ALA A 38 -23.43 2.32 -6.07
N GLU A 39 -22.84 2.80 -7.17
CA GLU A 39 -22.72 2.03 -8.42
C GLU A 39 -21.93 0.74 -8.20
N TRP A 40 -20.81 0.82 -7.48
CA TRP A 40 -20.02 -0.36 -7.14
C TRP A 40 -20.80 -1.36 -6.27
N ASP A 41 -21.56 -0.88 -5.28
CA ASP A 41 -22.35 -1.73 -4.39
C ASP A 41 -23.52 -2.40 -5.13
N GLU A 42 -24.10 -1.73 -6.12
CA GLU A 42 -25.10 -2.34 -7.01
C GLU A 42 -24.48 -3.39 -7.94
N TRP A 43 -23.34 -3.07 -8.54
CA TRP A 43 -22.59 -4.02 -9.35
C TRP A 43 -22.18 -5.26 -8.54
N ALA A 44 -21.66 -5.08 -7.32
CA ALA A 44 -21.25 -6.16 -6.44
C ALA A 44 -22.43 -7.07 -6.05
N ARG A 45 -23.62 -6.50 -5.81
CA ARG A 45 -24.84 -7.28 -5.52
C ARG A 45 -25.38 -8.04 -6.73
N SER A 46 -25.22 -7.50 -7.94
CA SER A 46 -25.72 -8.11 -9.18
C SER A 46 -24.73 -9.08 -9.84
N THR A 47 -23.47 -9.05 -9.43
CA THR A 47 -22.43 -9.94 -9.95
C THR A 47 -22.59 -11.34 -9.39
N ALA A 48 -22.75 -12.34 -10.28
CA ALA A 48 -22.77 -13.74 -9.90
C ALA A 48 -21.45 -14.14 -9.20
N PRO A 49 -21.48 -15.04 -8.21
CA PRO A 49 -20.26 -15.57 -7.62
C PRO A 49 -19.38 -16.20 -8.70
N LEU A 50 -18.06 -16.11 -8.53
CA LEU A 50 -17.13 -16.75 -9.43
C LEU A 50 -17.44 -18.26 -9.52
N PRO A 51 -17.34 -18.87 -10.71
CA PRO A 51 -17.52 -20.32 -10.86
C PRO A 51 -16.61 -21.08 -9.91
N GLU A 52 -17.12 -22.17 -9.34
CA GLU A 52 -16.34 -23.04 -8.45
C GLU A 52 -15.04 -23.49 -9.14
N GLY A 53 -13.90 -23.33 -8.45
CA GLY A 53 -12.58 -23.62 -9.00
C GLY A 53 -11.92 -22.50 -9.81
N THR A 54 -12.59 -21.35 -10.01
CA THR A 54 -11.96 -20.17 -10.59
C THR A 54 -10.95 -19.61 -9.58
N PRO A 55 -9.66 -19.45 -9.94
CA PRO A 55 -8.67 -18.86 -9.05
C PRO A 55 -9.08 -17.42 -8.74
N ASP A 56 -9.29 -17.12 -7.46
CA ASP A 56 -9.45 -15.74 -7.02
C ASP A 56 -8.07 -15.09 -6.93
N TYR A 57 -7.65 -14.49 -8.03
CA TYR A 57 -6.36 -13.81 -8.11
C TYR A 57 -6.26 -12.61 -7.14
N ARG A 58 -7.38 -12.10 -6.59
CA ARG A 58 -7.37 -11.04 -5.56
C ARG A 58 -7.02 -11.55 -4.16
N SER A 59 -7.18 -12.85 -3.92
CA SER A 59 -6.79 -13.52 -2.67
C SER A 59 -5.51 -14.36 -2.82
N SER A 60 -4.90 -14.37 -4.02
CA SER A 60 -3.61 -15.01 -4.24
C SER A 60 -2.52 -14.35 -3.37
N PRO A 61 -1.73 -15.13 -2.61
CA PRO A 61 -0.58 -14.61 -1.86
C PRO A 61 0.39 -13.82 -2.73
N ALA A 62 0.53 -14.19 -4.00
CA ALA A 62 1.42 -13.52 -4.96
C ALA A 62 1.00 -12.08 -5.32
N TYR A 63 -0.26 -11.70 -5.06
CA TYR A 63 -0.77 -10.33 -5.26
C TYR A 63 -0.87 -9.53 -3.95
N ARG A 64 -0.76 -10.18 -2.78
CA ARG A 64 -0.92 -9.54 -1.47
C ARG A 64 0.36 -8.94 -0.90
N ASP A 65 1.52 -9.35 -1.40
CA ASP A 65 2.81 -8.96 -0.83
C ASP A 65 3.72 -8.33 -1.92
N ASP A 66 3.34 -7.15 -2.40
CA ASP A 66 4.18 -6.33 -3.31
C ASP A 66 5.31 -5.58 -2.58
N LEU A 67 5.54 -5.92 -1.31
CA LEU A 67 6.51 -5.27 -0.44
C LEU A 67 7.94 -5.77 -0.68
N VAL A 68 8.12 -6.79 -1.51
CA VAL A 68 9.44 -7.31 -1.93
C VAL A 68 10.29 -6.18 -2.52
N GLY A 69 11.50 -5.98 -2.01
CA GLY A 69 12.40 -4.89 -2.41
C GLY A 69 12.09 -3.53 -1.78
N THR A 70 11.13 -3.45 -0.84
CA THR A 70 10.87 -2.25 -0.04
C THR A 70 11.40 -2.42 1.38
N GLU A 71 11.47 -1.33 2.15
CA GLU A 71 11.82 -1.40 3.57
C GLU A 71 10.78 -2.13 4.45
N PHE A 72 9.64 -2.51 3.86
CA PHE A 72 8.58 -3.28 4.50
C PHE A 72 8.56 -4.74 4.06
N GLU A 73 9.53 -5.19 3.26
CA GLU A 73 9.62 -6.58 2.87
C GLU A 73 9.62 -7.50 4.10
N GLY A 74 8.76 -8.52 4.10
CA GLY A 74 8.61 -9.47 5.21
C GLY A 74 7.82 -8.95 6.41
N TRP A 75 7.28 -7.73 6.36
CA TRP A 75 6.39 -7.25 7.40
C TRP A 75 5.07 -8.02 7.38
N THR A 76 4.55 -8.31 8.57
CA THR A 76 3.31 -9.08 8.74
C THR A 76 2.41 -8.40 9.76
N THR A 77 1.10 -8.59 9.66
CA THR A 77 0.16 -8.19 10.72
C THR A 77 -0.19 -9.40 11.56
N ASP A 78 -0.08 -9.26 12.87
CA ASP A 78 -0.57 -10.24 13.83
C ASP A 78 -2.11 -10.32 13.71
N PRO A 79 -2.70 -11.47 13.35
CA PRO A 79 -4.14 -11.56 13.08
C PRO A 79 -4.99 -11.41 14.35
N ASP A 80 -4.42 -11.69 15.53
CA ASP A 80 -5.16 -11.66 16.80
C ASP A 80 -5.17 -10.26 17.41
N THR A 81 -4.08 -9.51 17.25
CA THR A 81 -3.93 -8.17 17.84
C THR A 81 -4.05 -7.03 16.82
N GLY A 82 -3.90 -7.33 15.53
CA GLY A 82 -3.79 -6.32 14.47
C GLY A 82 -2.45 -5.57 14.48
N GLU A 83 -1.48 -5.98 15.30
CA GLU A 83 -0.19 -5.30 15.41
C GLU A 83 0.71 -5.63 14.23
N TRP A 84 1.34 -4.60 13.67
CA TRP A 84 2.36 -4.79 12.64
C TRP A 84 3.66 -5.28 13.25
N ARG A 85 4.24 -6.31 12.62
CA ARG A 85 5.55 -6.87 12.92
C ARG A 85 6.46 -6.71 11.70
N ASP A 86 7.73 -6.45 11.95
CA ASP A 86 8.74 -6.38 10.89
C ASP A 86 9.14 -7.78 10.37
N ALA A 87 10.09 -7.81 9.43
CA ALA A 87 10.65 -9.03 8.84
C ALA A 87 11.24 -10.03 9.85
N HIS A 88 11.54 -9.59 11.07
CA HIS A 88 12.09 -10.39 12.14
C HIS A 88 11.04 -10.75 13.21
N GLY A 89 9.77 -10.43 13.00
CA GLY A 89 8.67 -10.68 13.93
C GLY A 89 8.62 -9.70 15.11
N ARG A 90 9.38 -8.60 15.06
CA ARG A 90 9.43 -7.59 16.14
C ARG A 90 8.33 -6.54 15.92
N PRO A 91 7.79 -5.90 16.98
CA PRO A 91 6.82 -4.83 16.82
C PRO A 91 7.34 -3.72 15.90
N ALA A 92 6.56 -3.36 14.89
CA ALA A 92 6.93 -2.30 13.95
C ALA A 92 6.75 -0.89 14.54
N TYR A 93 5.85 -0.75 15.51
CA TYR A 93 5.47 0.53 16.12
C TYR A 93 5.56 0.48 17.64
N ASP A 94 5.89 1.60 18.26
CA ASP A 94 5.88 1.77 19.71
C ASP A 94 4.45 2.02 20.23
N SER A 95 4.32 2.14 21.55
CA SER A 95 3.03 2.39 22.20
C SER A 95 2.39 3.74 21.82
N ASN A 96 3.13 4.65 21.18
CA ASN A 96 2.65 5.94 20.70
C ASN A 96 2.31 5.91 19.20
N GLY A 97 2.48 4.77 18.54
CA GLY A 97 2.28 4.62 17.09
C GLY A 97 3.45 5.14 16.25
N HIS A 98 4.61 5.42 16.85
CA HIS A 98 5.81 5.77 16.10
C HIS A 98 6.54 4.52 15.61
N ARG A 99 7.05 4.56 14.39
CA ARG A 99 7.82 3.44 13.83
C ARG A 99 9.10 3.23 14.64
N ILE A 100 9.31 2.00 15.11
CA ILE A 100 10.54 1.59 15.75
C ILE A 100 11.58 1.33 14.66
N ARG A 101 12.76 1.96 14.77
CA ARG A 101 13.93 1.64 13.95
C ARG A 101 14.90 0.82 14.78
N TYR A 102 15.13 -0.43 14.38
CA TYR A 102 16.05 -1.29 15.12
C TYR A 102 17.49 -1.10 14.63
N PRO A 103 18.50 -1.07 15.53
CA PRO A 103 19.89 -0.75 15.17
C PRO A 103 20.58 -1.69 14.17
N ARG A 104 19.98 -2.84 13.83
CA ARG A 104 20.52 -3.78 12.83
C ARG A 104 20.02 -3.51 11.42
N ASP A 105 18.95 -2.74 11.26
CA ASP A 105 18.34 -2.46 9.96
C ASP A 105 19.21 -1.46 9.15
N ASP A 106 20.13 -0.74 9.82
CA ASP A 106 21.09 0.21 9.23
C ASP A 106 22.32 -0.45 8.57
N THR A 107 22.36 -1.79 8.51
CA THR A 107 23.49 -2.54 7.91
C THR A 107 23.24 -3.09 6.51
N GLN A 108 22.26 -2.55 5.77
CA GLN A 108 22.27 -2.73 4.32
C GLN A 108 23.44 -1.91 3.72
N PRO A 109 24.33 -2.52 2.94
CA PRO A 109 25.42 -1.80 2.29
C PRO A 109 24.83 -0.76 1.34
N GLN A 110 25.25 0.49 1.48
CA GLN A 110 25.12 1.47 0.41
C GLN A 110 25.93 0.95 -0.79
N GLU A 111 25.29 0.21 -1.69
CA GLU A 111 25.86 -0.01 -3.02
C GLU A 111 25.89 1.34 -3.74
N ARG A 112 27.10 1.89 -3.76
CA ARG A 112 27.53 2.89 -4.70
C ARG A 112 27.73 2.19 -6.04
N ASP A 113 27.09 2.70 -7.09
CA ASP A 113 27.72 2.97 -8.39
C ASP A 113 26.90 4.01 -9.17
#